data_AF-A0A8J8A3M3-F1
#
_entry.id   AF-A0A8J8A3M3-F1
#
_cell.length_a   1.000
_cell.length_b   1.000
_cell.length_c   1.000
_cell.angle_alpha   90.00
_cell.angle_beta   90.00
_cell.angle_gamma   90.00
#
_symmetry.space_group_name_H-M   'P 1'
#
loop_
_entity.id
_entity.type
_entity.pdbx_description
1 polymer ?
#
loop_
_entity_poly.entity_id
_entity_poly.type
_entity_poly.pdbx_seq_one_letter_code
_entity_poly.pdbx_strand_id
1 'polypeptide(L)'
;MNTEAVSGGSGLGVSWAVNPFELLYRAWPDVAKIEGEMAIPHLVGNLRISAGRVVGFEVRAVAHERPTELVFADGNEVLFILPVRAGDGVEGAYLRIVEALRGAV
;
A
#
# COMPACT_ATOMS: atom_id res chain seq x y z
N MET A 1 -12.86 31.69 1.98
CA MET A 1 -12.81 30.55 2.92
C MET A 1 -11.38 30.07 2.92
N ASN A 2 -10.66 30.35 4.01
CA ASN A 2 -9.27 29.95 4.19
C ASN A 2 -9.29 28.55 4.84
N THR A 3 -8.86 27.53 4.12
CA THR A 3 -8.65 26.21 4.72
C THR A 3 -7.26 26.22 5.35
N GLU A 4 -7.21 26.49 6.66
CA GLU A 4 -5.99 26.32 7.43
C GLU A 4 -5.60 24.84 7.41
N ALA A 5 -4.42 24.55 6.89
CA ALA A 5 -3.80 23.23 7.02
C ALA A 5 -3.51 23.00 8.50
N VAL A 6 -4.26 22.08 9.11
CA VAL A 6 -4.03 21.64 10.49
C VAL A 6 -2.67 20.92 10.52
N SER A 7 -1.62 21.67 10.85
CA SER A 7 -0.33 21.13 11.26
C SER A 7 -0.47 20.64 12.70
N GLY A 8 -0.92 19.39 12.86
CA GLY A 8 -1.03 18.72 14.15
C GLY A 8 -0.44 17.32 14.09
N GLY A 9 0.75 17.14 14.68
CA GLY A 9 1.32 15.83 14.99
C GLY A 9 2.57 15.48 14.19
N SER A 10 3.61 15.03 14.88
CA SER A 10 4.85 14.46 14.33
C SER A 10 4.61 13.10 13.65
N GLY A 11 3.68 13.04 12.71
CA GLY A 11 3.51 11.89 11.84
C GLY A 11 4.49 12.01 10.68
N LEU A 12 5.44 11.09 10.56
CA LEU A 12 6.23 10.89 9.35
C LEU A 12 5.25 10.64 8.19
N GLY A 13 4.88 11.70 7.47
CA GLY A 13 4.00 11.61 6.31
C GLY A 13 4.75 10.92 5.19
N VAL A 14 4.25 9.79 4.72
CA VAL A 14 4.79 9.13 3.52
C VAL A 14 4.55 10.06 2.33
N SER A 15 5.64 10.63 1.79
CA SER A 15 5.58 11.51 0.63
C SER A 15 5.75 10.70 -0.65
N TRP A 16 4.88 10.92 -1.63
CA TRP A 16 4.90 10.21 -2.90
C TRP A 16 5.35 11.14 -4.03
N ALA A 17 6.21 10.65 -4.92
CA ALA A 17 6.52 11.28 -6.20
C ALA A 17 5.79 10.61 -7.37
N VAL A 18 5.26 9.40 -7.14
CA VAL A 18 4.37 8.67 -8.06
C VAL A 18 2.92 8.73 -7.53
N ASN A 19 1.93 8.50 -8.39
CA ASN A 19 0.53 8.40 -7.95
C ASN A 19 0.23 6.95 -7.49
N PRO A 20 0.07 6.68 -6.18
CA PRO A 20 -0.18 5.33 -5.69
C PRO A 20 -1.54 4.78 -6.12
N PHE A 21 -2.54 5.65 -6.26
CA PHE A 21 -3.91 5.23 -6.60
C PHE A 21 -4.00 4.67 -8.01
N GLU A 22 -3.27 5.23 -8.96
CA GLU A 22 -3.28 4.75 -10.35
C GLU A 22 -2.83 3.28 -10.43
N LEU A 23 -1.79 2.92 -9.68
CA LEU A 23 -1.25 1.57 -9.65
C LEU A 23 -2.16 0.61 -8.88
N LEU A 24 -2.76 1.07 -7.77
CA LEU A 24 -3.77 0.30 -7.03
C LEU A 24 -5.02 0.03 -7.86
N TYR A 25 -5.52 1.02 -8.61
CA TYR A 25 -6.65 0.85 -9.51
C TYR A 25 -6.38 -0.20 -10.58
N ARG A 26 -5.15 -0.28 -11.10
CA ARG A 26 -4.76 -1.31 -12.08
C ARG A 26 -4.76 -2.72 -11.47
N ALA A 27 -4.37 -2.87 -10.20
CA ALA A 27 -4.35 -4.16 -9.50
C ALA A 27 -5.74 -4.58 -8.96
N TRP A 28 -6.67 -3.65 -8.80
CA TRP A 28 -7.95 -3.90 -8.11
C TRP A 28 -8.87 -4.95 -8.77
N PRO A 29 -8.96 -5.06 -10.11
CA PRO A 29 -9.74 -6.11 -10.75
C PRO A 29 -9.32 -7.52 -10.30
N ASP A 30 -8.02 -7.74 -10.09
CA ASP A 30 -7.50 -9.02 -9.62
C ASP A 30 -7.85 -9.26 -8.15
N VAL A 31 -7.81 -8.22 -7.30
CA VAL A 31 -8.25 -8.31 -5.89
C VAL A 31 -9.70 -8.79 -5.82
N ALA A 32 -10.59 -8.15 -6.59
CA ALA A 32 -12.02 -8.50 -6.62
C ALA A 32 -12.25 -9.93 -7.14
N LYS A 33 -11.49 -10.34 -8.16
CA LYS A 33 -11.56 -11.70 -8.71
C LYS A 33 -11.13 -12.76 -7.68
N ILE A 34 -9.99 -12.55 -7.02
CA ILE A 34 -9.43 -13.50 -6.04
C ILE A 34 -10.39 -13.73 -4.88
N GLU A 35 -10.99 -12.67 -4.34
CA GLU A 35 -11.95 -12.80 -3.23
C GLU A 35 -13.23 -13.55 -3.67
N GLY A 36 -13.69 -13.33 -4.91
CA GLY A 36 -14.80 -14.09 -5.50
C GLY A 36 -14.52 -15.59 -5.68
N GLU A 37 -13.26 -15.98 -5.80
CA GLU A 37 -12.80 -17.37 -5.90
C GLU A 37 -12.57 -18.04 -4.53
N MET A 38 -13.04 -17.42 -3.43
CA MET A 38 -12.88 -17.88 -2.04
C MET A 38 -11.43 -17.98 -1.56
N ALA A 39 -10.50 -17.26 -2.19
CA ALA A 39 -9.13 -17.09 -1.70
C ALA A 39 -8.95 -15.71 -1.04
N ILE A 40 -7.90 -15.55 -0.24
CA ILE A 40 -7.62 -14.29 0.44
C ILE A 40 -6.74 -13.43 -0.46
N PRO A 41 -7.21 -12.28 -0.96
CA PRO A 41 -6.39 -11.41 -1.79
C PRO A 41 -5.30 -10.74 -0.96
N HIS A 42 -4.10 -10.73 -1.50
CA HIS A 42 -2.96 -10.03 -0.94
C HIS A 42 -2.40 -9.07 -1.98
N LEU A 43 -1.99 -7.89 -1.54
CA LEU A 43 -1.14 -7.01 -2.33
C LEU A 43 0.31 -7.37 -2.06
N VAL A 44 1.03 -7.69 -3.13
CA VAL A 44 2.48 -7.83 -3.12
C VAL A 44 3.06 -6.64 -3.85
N GLY A 45 3.98 -5.94 -3.22
CA GLY A 45 4.58 -4.77 -3.83
C GLY A 45 5.99 -4.45 -3.37
N ASN A 46 6.61 -3.56 -4.14
CA ASN A 46 7.91 -2.96 -3.87
C ASN A 46 7.76 -1.44 -3.94
N LEU A 47 8.35 -0.75 -2.97
CA LEU A 47 8.47 0.69 -2.92
C LEU A 47 9.94 1.07 -2.98
N ARG A 48 10.28 2.01 -3.86
CA ARG A 48 11.62 2.63 -3.89
C ARG A 48 11.58 4.00 -3.27
N ILE A 49 12.45 4.24 -2.29
CA ILE A 49 12.56 5.47 -1.53
C ILE A 49 13.81 6.23 -1.97
N SER A 50 13.67 7.53 -2.23
CA SER A 50 14.79 8.43 -2.50
C SER A 50 14.50 9.80 -1.91
N ALA A 51 15.47 10.36 -1.19
CA ALA A 51 15.35 11.64 -0.50
C ALA A 51 14.06 11.75 0.36
N GLY A 52 13.69 10.68 1.08
CA GLY A 52 12.51 10.64 1.94
C GLY A 52 11.17 10.59 1.20
N ARG A 53 11.18 10.30 -0.11
CA ARG A 53 9.96 10.19 -0.94
C ARG A 53 9.90 8.83 -1.62
N VAL A 54 8.70 8.28 -1.76
CA VAL A 54 8.46 7.11 -2.60
C VAL A 54 8.52 7.54 -4.06
N VAL A 55 9.58 7.14 -4.75
CA VAL A 55 9.86 7.46 -6.16
C VAL A 55 9.52 6.32 -7.11
N GLY A 56 9.26 5.12 -6.58
CA GLY A 56 8.81 3.96 -7.35
C GLY A 56 7.82 3.15 -6.54
N PHE A 57 6.81 2.62 -7.21
CA PHE A 57 5.80 1.76 -6.61
C PHE A 57 5.38 0.71 -7.63
N GLU A 58 5.53 -0.56 -7.26
CA GLU A 58 5.02 -1.69 -8.01
C GLU A 58 4.10 -2.49 -7.10
N VAL A 59 2.94 -2.90 -7.62
CA VAL A 59 1.95 -3.64 -6.84
C VAL A 59 1.17 -4.57 -7.75
N ARG A 60 0.86 -5.76 -7.23
CA ARG A 60 0.00 -6.75 -7.87
C ARG A 60 -0.83 -7.48 -6.82
N ALA A 61 -1.96 -8.02 -7.23
CA ALA A 61 -2.75 -8.90 -6.37
C ALA A 61 -2.31 -10.37 -6.54
N VAL A 62 -2.29 -11.13 -5.45
CA VAL A 62 -2.05 -12.57 -5.44
C VAL A 62 -3.01 -13.26 -4.48
N ALA A 63 -3.32 -14.53 -4.74
CA ALA A 63 -4.16 -15.35 -3.90
C ALA A 63 -3.32 -16.12 -2.87
N HIS A 64 -3.68 -16.04 -1.59
CA HIS A 64 -3.11 -16.92 -0.55
C HIS A 64 -4.24 -17.68 0.16
N GLU A 65 -3.89 -18.85 0.68
CA GLU A 65 -4.79 -19.69 1.49
C GLU A 65 -5.02 -19.15 2.90
N ARG A 66 -4.09 -18.32 3.40
CA ARG A 66 -4.11 -17.78 4.77
C ARG A 66 -3.69 -16.31 4.77
N PRO A 67 -4.21 -15.49 5.71
CA PRO A 67 -3.72 -14.13 5.88
C PRO A 67 -2.21 -14.16 6.17
N THR A 68 -1.45 -13.50 5.31
CA THR A 68 0.01 -13.43 5.38
C THR A 68 0.41 -11.97 5.34
N GLU A 69 1.09 -11.51 6.39
CA GLU A 69 1.60 -10.15 6.45
C GLU A 69 3.13 -10.17 6.55
N LEU A 70 3.78 -9.44 5.66
CA LEU A 70 5.22 -9.27 5.64
C LEU A 70 5.54 -7.84 5.19
N VAL A 71 6.43 -7.18 5.92
CA VAL A 71 7.04 -5.92 5.49
C VAL A 71 8.53 -6.04 5.76
N PHE A 72 9.34 -5.79 4.74
CA PHE A 72 10.79 -5.90 4.82
C PHE A 72 11.43 -4.68 4.16
N ALA A 73 12.27 -3.98 4.89
CA ALA A 73 13.00 -2.82 4.41
C ALA A 73 14.48 -3.18 4.23
N ASP A 74 15.04 -2.85 3.07
CA ASP A 74 16.47 -3.01 2.75
C ASP A 74 16.99 -1.76 2.02
N GLY A 75 17.76 -0.96 2.75
CA GLY A 75 18.29 0.31 2.26
C GLY A 75 17.18 1.26 1.80
N ASN A 76 17.07 1.43 0.48
CA ASN A 76 16.12 2.34 -0.17
C ASN A 76 14.91 1.61 -0.76
N GLU A 77 14.72 0.32 -0.47
CA GLU A 77 13.58 -0.45 -0.97
C GLU A 77 12.77 -1.03 0.19
N VAL A 78 11.45 -1.05 0.04
CA VAL A 78 10.52 -1.72 0.96
C VAL A 78 9.68 -2.70 0.18
N LEU A 79 9.75 -3.97 0.58
CA LEU A 79 8.96 -5.07 0.06
C LEU A 79 7.81 -5.34 1.03
N PHE A 80 6.61 -5.58 0.50
CA PHE A 80 5.46 -5.93 1.34
C PHE A 80 4.57 -7.01 0.73
N ILE A 81 3.91 -7.74 1.62
CA ILE A 81 2.80 -8.65 1.37
C ILE A 81 1.74 -8.30 2.41
N LEU A 82 0.58 -7.81 1.98
CA LEU A 82 -0.48 -7.37 2.88
C LEU A 82 -1.81 -8.00 2.47
N PRO A 83 -2.56 -8.64 3.39
CA PRO A 83 -3.91 -9.09 3.10
C PRO A 83 -4.82 -7.86 2.92
N VAL A 84 -5.72 -7.92 1.94
CA VAL A 84 -6.70 -6.86 1.68
C VAL A 84 -8.11 -7.44 1.56
N ARG A 85 -9.12 -6.56 1.49
CA ARG A 85 -10.50 -6.93 1.15
C ARG A 85 -10.96 -6.04 0.01
N ALA A 86 -11.66 -6.59 -0.97
CA ALA A 86 -12.19 -5.80 -2.09
C ALA A 86 -13.17 -4.73 -1.61
N GLY A 87 -13.93 -5.02 -0.54
CA GLY A 87 -14.86 -4.09 0.09
C GLY A 87 -14.22 -2.83 0.69
N ASP A 88 -12.92 -2.87 1.03
CA ASP A 88 -12.20 -1.71 1.57
C ASP A 88 -11.83 -0.70 0.46
N GLY A 89 -11.88 -1.14 -0.80
CA GLY A 89 -11.50 -0.32 -1.95
C GLY A 89 -10.02 0.05 -1.99
N VAL A 90 -9.62 0.73 -3.07
CA VAL A 90 -8.24 1.18 -3.28
C VAL A 90 -7.73 2.08 -2.15
N GLU A 91 -8.63 2.85 -1.51
CA GLU A 91 -8.30 3.72 -0.39
C GLU A 91 -7.92 2.93 0.86
N GLY A 92 -8.69 1.89 1.21
CA GLY A 92 -8.34 1.01 2.33
C GLY A 92 -7.00 0.31 2.13
N ALA A 93 -6.71 -0.14 0.90
CA ALA A 93 -5.40 -0.69 0.56
C ALA A 93 -4.27 0.34 0.69
N TYR A 94 -4.48 1.56 0.21
CA TYR A 94 -3.50 2.65 0.37
C TYR A 94 -3.18 2.91 1.84
N LEU A 95 -4.21 3.05 2.68
CA LEU A 95 -4.04 3.27 4.11
C LEU A 95 -3.28 2.12 4.78
N ARG A 96 -3.60 0.87 4.41
CA ARG A 96 -2.88 -0.31 4.92
C ARG A 96 -1.40 -0.31 4.54
N ILE A 97 -1.06 0.08 3.30
CA ILE A 97 0.34 0.22 2.87
C ILE A 97 1.04 1.32 3.67
N VAL A 98 0.40 2.48 3.87
CA VAL A 98 0.98 3.58 4.65
C VAL A 98 1.19 3.18 6.11
N GLU A 99 0.27 2.44 6.71
CA GLU A 99 0.40 1.92 8.08
C GLU A 99 1.57 0.92 8.18
N ALA A 100 1.65 -0.02 7.24
CA ALA A 100 2.77 -0.96 7.13
C ALA A 100 4.13 -0.25 7.02
N LEU A 101 4.21 0.86 6.27
CA LEU A 101 5.43 1.65 6.14
C LEU A 101 5.82 2.37 7.43
N ARG A 102 4.86 2.85 8.24
CA ARG A 102 5.17 3.50 9.52
C ARG A 102 5.81 2.55 10.53
N GLY A 103 5.57 1.24 10.41
CA GLY A 103 6.22 0.23 11.25
C GLY A 103 7.61 -0.19 10.78
N ALA A 104 7.97 0.13 9.54
CA ALA A 104 9.16 -0.39 8.87
C ALA A 104 10.27 0.65 8.64
N VAL A 105 9.96 1.95 8.73
CA VAL A 105 10.87 3.08 8.48
C VAL A 105 11.06 3.92 9.73
#